data_AF-A0A948C4T2-F1
#
_entry.id   AF-A0A948C4T2-F1
#
_cell.length_a   1.000
_cell.length_b   1.000
_cell.length_c   1.000
_cell.angle_alpha   90.00
_cell.angle_beta   90.00
_cell.angle_gamma   90.00
#
_symmetry.space_group_name_H-M   'P 1'
#
loop_
_entity.id
_entity.type
_entity.pdbx_description
1 polymer ?
#
loop_
_entity_poly.entity_id
_entity_poly.type
_entity_poly.pdbx_seq_one_letter_code
_entity_poly.pdbx_strand_id
1 'polypeptide(L)'
;MTNTPETLFGDVALAVHPQNKRYHTLVGQKAIIPIINKTIPIIADERVDMFANNGIMRITPAHDLFSLQIAKDHDLPIDCFAIDQDGCFTKHA
;
A
#
# COMPACT_ATOMS: atom_id res chain seq x y z
N MET A 1 -2.86 13.36 -3.32
CA MET A 1 -2.05 13.79 -2.15
C MET A 1 -2.27 12.74 -1.08
N THR A 2 -1.22 12.36 -0.34
CA THR A 2 -1.37 11.40 0.76
C THR A 2 -1.98 12.14 1.95
N ASN A 3 -3.18 11.75 2.36
CA ASN A 3 -3.88 12.42 3.47
C ASN A 3 -3.48 11.86 4.86
N THR A 4 -2.69 10.78 4.91
CA THR A 4 -2.30 10.06 6.14
C THR A 4 -0.83 9.59 6.10
N PRO A 5 0.15 10.52 6.09
CA PRO A 5 1.58 10.19 6.00
C PRO A 5 2.07 9.26 7.11
N GLU A 6 1.48 9.34 8.31
CA GLU A 6 1.79 8.50 9.48
C GLU A 6 1.56 7.01 9.24
N THR A 7 0.72 6.62 8.28
CA THR A 7 0.44 5.20 7.98
C THR A 7 1.47 4.56 7.05
N LEU A 8 2.45 5.31 6.54
CA LEU A 8 3.52 4.82 5.64
C LEU A 8 4.26 3.59 6.17
N PHE A 9 4.44 3.50 7.48
CA PHE A 9 5.11 2.36 8.12
C PHE A 9 4.30 1.05 7.99
N GLY A 10 2.99 1.17 7.86
CA GLY A 10 2.04 0.06 7.70
C GLY A 10 1.82 -0.36 6.24
N ASP A 11 2.45 0.30 5.27
CA ASP A 11 2.28 -0.07 3.87
C ASP A 11 2.91 -1.43 3.58
N VAL A 12 2.17 -2.27 2.85
CA VAL A 12 2.62 -3.62 2.49
C VAL A 12 2.75 -3.83 0.98
N ALA A 13 2.10 -2.98 0.17
CA ALA A 13 2.20 -3.00 -1.28
C ALA A 13 1.76 -1.66 -1.90
N LEU A 14 2.12 -1.44 -3.15
CA LEU A 14 1.44 -0.50 -4.03
C LEU A 14 0.55 -1.29 -4.98
N ALA A 15 -0.67 -0.82 -5.22
CA ALA A 15 -1.59 -1.41 -6.18
C ALA A 15 -1.84 -0.44 -7.34
N VAL A 16 -1.87 -0.98 -8.55
CA VAL A 16 -2.20 -0.24 -9.77
C VAL A 16 -3.26 -1.01 -10.55
N HIS A 17 -4.10 -0.31 -11.31
CA HIS A 17 -5.03 -0.97 -12.20
C HIS A 17 -4.28 -1.71 -13.32
N PRO A 18 -4.63 -2.96 -13.68
CA PRO A 18 -3.92 -3.71 -14.72
C PRO A 18 -3.95 -3.03 -16.09
N GLN A 19 -5.02 -2.30 -16.41
CA GLN A 19 -5.12 -1.56 -17.68
C GLN A 19 -4.39 -0.20 -17.66
N ASN A 20 -3.76 0.18 -16.54
CA ASN A 20 -3.02 1.43 -16.46
C ASN A 20 -1.70 1.34 -17.24
N LYS A 21 -1.72 1.86 -18.47
CA LYS A 21 -0.55 1.87 -19.38
C LYS A 21 0.70 2.50 -18.79
N ARG A 22 0.57 3.39 -17.81
CA ARG A 22 1.71 4.08 -17.19
C ARG A 22 2.52 3.18 -16.24
N TYR A 23 1.86 2.24 -15.56
CA TYR A 23 2.50 1.43 -14.53
C TYR A 23 2.38 -0.08 -14.73
N HIS A 24 1.70 -0.54 -15.78
CA HIS A 24 1.57 -1.97 -16.08
C HIS A 24 2.93 -2.70 -16.10
N THR A 25 4.00 -2.07 -16.59
CA THR A 25 5.35 -2.66 -16.62
C THR A 25 6.01 -2.77 -15.23
N LEU A 26 5.48 -2.07 -14.22
CA LEU A 26 5.99 -2.08 -12.86
C LEU A 26 5.35 -3.18 -11.99
N VAL A 27 4.25 -3.79 -12.44
CA VAL A 27 3.61 -4.91 -11.73
C VAL A 27 4.60 -6.07 -11.60
N GLY A 28 4.71 -6.62 -10.39
CA GLY A 28 5.69 -7.66 -10.03
C GLY A 28 7.07 -7.11 -9.66
N GLN A 29 7.35 -5.83 -9.89
CA GLN A 29 8.53 -5.15 -9.37
C GLN A 29 8.32 -4.73 -7.91
N LYS A 30 9.35 -4.11 -7.32
CA LYS A 30 9.31 -3.59 -5.97
C LYS A 30 9.59 -2.09 -5.95
N ALA A 31 8.90 -1.38 -5.08
CA ALA A 31 9.13 0.03 -4.78
C ALA A 31 9.82 0.17 -3.42
N ILE A 32 10.65 1.20 -3.28
CA ILE A 32 11.26 1.57 -2.00
C ILE A 32 10.46 2.73 -1.42
N ILE A 33 10.06 2.61 -0.16
CA ILE A 33 9.52 3.71 0.64
C ILE A 33 10.72 4.46 1.22
N PRO A 34 11.05 5.68 0.74
CA PRO A 34 12.35 6.30 1.02
C PRO A 34 12.60 6.59 2.50
N ILE A 35 11.55 6.95 3.24
CA ILE A 35 11.65 7.39 4.64
C ILE A 35 12.03 6.22 5.57
N ILE A 36 11.59 5.01 5.25
CA ILE A 36 11.79 3.81 6.08
C ILE A 36 12.72 2.79 5.43
N ASN A 37 13.23 3.11 4.24
CA ASN A 37 14.02 2.21 3.42
C ASN A 37 13.40 0.80 3.29
N LYS A 38 12.07 0.73 3.28
CA LYS A 38 11.30 -0.52 3.20
C LYS A 38 10.98 -0.79 1.74
N THR A 39 11.19 -2.03 1.32
CA THR A 39 10.85 -2.46 -0.04
C THR A 39 9.50 -3.18 -0.04
N ILE A 40 8.57 -2.72 -0.86
CA ILE A 40 7.21 -3.30 -1.00
C ILE A 40 6.93 -3.69 -2.45
N PRO A 41 6.18 -4.78 -2.70
CA PRO A 41 5.78 -5.17 -4.05
C PRO A 41 4.80 -4.18 -4.69
N ILE A 42 4.79 -4.16 -6.02
CA ILE A 42 3.77 -3.49 -6.83
C ILE A 42 2.87 -4.58 -7.42
N ILE A 43 1.59 -4.55 -7.07
CA ILE A 43 0.56 -5.52 -7.49
C ILE A 43 -0.44 -4.89 -8.47
N ALA A 44 -1.11 -5.72 -9.25
CA ALA A 44 -2.21 -5.30 -10.12
C ALA A 44 -3.55 -5.62 -9.45
N ASP A 45 -4.45 -4.64 -9.35
CA ASP A 45 -5.80 -4.85 -8.82
C ASP A 45 -6.82 -3.98 -9.56
N GLU A 46 -7.87 -4.60 -10.10
CA GLU A 46 -8.91 -3.93 -10.90
C GLU A 46 -9.78 -2.97 -10.09
N ARG A 47 -9.77 -3.07 -8.76
CA ARG A 47 -10.53 -2.17 -7.88
C ARG A 47 -9.83 -0.82 -7.71
N VAL A 48 -8.58 -0.68 -8.17
CA VAL A 48 -7.84 0.59 -8.12
C VAL A 48 -8.33 1.53 -9.21
N ASP A 49 -8.76 2.73 -8.82
CA ASP A 49 -9.13 3.78 -9.76
C ASP A 49 -7.88 4.34 -10.48
N MET A 50 -7.91 4.33 -11.82
CA MET A 50 -6.84 4.85 -12.67
C MET A 50 -6.69 6.37 -12.64
N PHE A 51 -7.75 7.09 -12.29
CA PHE A 51 -7.81 8.56 -12.33
C PHE A 51 -7.53 9.19 -10.96
N ALA A 52 -7.87 8.50 -9.87
CA ALA A 52 -7.55 8.94 -8.52
C ALA A 52 -6.05 8.73 -8.21
N ASN A 53 -5.44 9.66 -7.46
CA ASN A 53 -4.06 9.53 -6.95
C ASN A 53 -3.03 9.10 -8.01
N ASN A 54 -3.16 9.63 -9.23
CA ASN A 54 -2.34 9.29 -10.39
C ASN A 54 -2.38 7.79 -10.76
N GLY A 55 -3.42 7.05 -10.38
CA GLY A 55 -3.62 5.64 -10.71
C GLY A 55 -2.84 4.64 -9.85
N ILE A 56 -2.36 5.07 -8.68
CA ILE A 56 -1.65 4.25 -7.70
C ILE A 56 -2.38 4.34 -6.37
N MET A 57 -2.57 3.20 -5.73
CA MET A 57 -3.08 3.11 -4.37
C MET A 57 -2.05 2.44 -3.47
N ARG A 58 -1.95 2.93 -2.23
CA ARG A 58 -1.14 2.29 -1.19
C ARG A 58 -2.00 1.27 -0.47
N ILE A 59 -1.44 0.09 -0.18
CA ILE A 59 -2.12 -0.97 0.57
C ILE A 59 -1.64 -0.91 2.00
N THR A 60 -2.53 -0.50 2.91
CA THR A 60 -2.24 -0.25 4.33
C THR A 60 -3.26 -0.99 5.22
N PRO A 61 -3.20 -2.34 5.31
CA PRO A 61 -4.32 -3.19 5.77
C PRO A 61 -4.77 -2.95 7.20
N ALA A 62 -3.85 -2.59 8.08
CA ALA A 62 -4.13 -2.34 9.49
C ALA A 62 -4.96 -1.07 9.73
N HIS A 63 -5.01 -0.15 8.75
CA HIS A 63 -5.59 1.19 8.90
C HIS A 63 -6.67 1.52 7.87
N ASP A 64 -6.91 0.64 6.89
CA ASP A 64 -7.92 0.81 5.85
C ASP A 64 -8.57 -0.54 5.47
N LEU A 65 -9.91 -0.62 5.61
CA LEU A 65 -10.67 -1.86 5.36
C LEU A 65 -10.64 -2.27 3.89
N PHE A 66 -10.57 -1.31 2.97
CA PHE A 66 -10.47 -1.61 1.54
C PHE A 66 -9.12 -2.23 1.21
N SER A 67 -8.04 -1.65 1.74
CA SER A 67 -6.69 -2.23 1.70
C SER A 67 -6.62 -3.60 2.35
N LEU A 68 -7.34 -3.83 3.46
CA LEU A 68 -7.39 -5.14 4.11
C LEU A 68 -7.98 -6.22 3.20
N GLN A 69 -9.06 -5.89 2.48
CA GLN A 69 -9.65 -6.83 1.53
C GLN A 69 -8.68 -7.16 0.39
N ILE A 70 -8.03 -6.14 -0.19
CA ILE A 70 -7.03 -6.34 -1.24
C ILE A 70 -5.85 -7.16 -0.72
N ALA A 71 -5.35 -6.86 0.48
CA ALA A 71 -4.24 -7.61 1.06
C ALA A 71 -4.58 -9.09 1.27
N LYS A 72 -5.81 -9.40 1.71
CA LYS A 72 -6.27 -10.80 1.84
C LYS A 72 -6.32 -11.51 0.48
N ASP A 73 -6.87 -10.86 -0.54
CA ASP A 73 -7.04 -11.47 -1.86
C ASP A 73 -5.69 -11.69 -2.59
N HIS A 74 -4.66 -10.92 -2.22
CA HIS A 74 -3.31 -10.98 -2.79
C HIS A 74 -2.27 -11.65 -1.87
N ASP A 75 -2.70 -12.32 -0.79
CA ASP A 75 -1.84 -12.99 0.20
C ASP A 75 -0.74 -12.05 0.79
N LEU A 76 -1.06 -10.77 0.97
CA LEU A 76 -0.16 -9.78 1.55
C LEU A 76 -0.26 -9.77 3.10
N PRO A 77 0.81 -9.34 3.80
CA PRO A 77 0.77 -9.19 5.25
C PRO A 77 -0.35 -8.24 5.70
N ILE A 78 -1.14 -8.65 6.69
CA ILE A 78 -2.25 -7.83 7.22
C ILE A 78 -1.91 -7.17 8.57
N ASP A 79 -0.93 -7.71 9.30
CA ASP A 79 -0.57 -7.27 10.65
C ASP A 79 0.54 -6.20 10.67
N CYS A 80 0.54 -5.29 9.69
CA CYS A 80 1.51 -4.19 9.59
C CYS A 80 0.93 -2.90 10.19
N PHE A 81 0.99 -2.78 11.52
CA PHE A 81 0.48 -1.62 12.25
C PHE A 81 1.50 -0.48 12.27
N ALA A 82 1.21 0.63 11.60
CA ALA A 82 1.98 1.88 11.76
C ALA A 82 1.76 2.51 13.15
N ILE A 83 0.51 2.50 13.60
CA ILE A 83 0.05 3.05 14.88
C ILE A 83 -0.64 1.91 15.65
N ASP A 84 -0.33 1.78 16.94
CA ASP A 84 -0.95 0.81 17.83
C ASP A 84 -2.31 1.30 18.40
N GLN A 85 -2.93 0.50 19.26
CA GLN A 85 -4.22 0.81 19.88
C GLN A 85 -4.16 2.01 20.83
N ASP A 86 -2.97 2.37 21.30
CA ASP A 86 -2.74 3.51 22.19
C ASP A 86 -2.43 4.79 21.40
N GLY A 87 -2.50 4.75 20.07
CA GLY A 87 -2.21 5.89 19.20
C GLY A 87 -0.71 6.18 19.06
N CYS A 88 0.15 5.26 19.50
CA CYS A 88 1.61 5.40 19.44
C CYS A 88 2.17 4.73 18.18
N PHE A 89 3.28 5.25 17.66
CA PHE A 89 4.00 4.60 16.57
C PHE A 89 4.57 3.26 17.05
N THR A 90 4.39 2.19 16.27
CA THR A 90 4.97 0.89 16.62
C THR A 90 6.49 0.93 16.45
N LYS A 91 7.22 0.03 17.13
CA LYS A 91 8.69 0.00 17.16
C LYS A 91 9.36 -0.25 15.79
N HIS A 92 8.57 -0.58 14.77
CA HIS A 92 8.98 -0.78 13.39
C HIS A 92 8.56 0.39 12.48
N ALA A 93 8.07 1.48 13.08
CA ALA A 93 8.02 2.78 12.46
C ALA A 93 9.40 3.43 12.49
#